data_AF-A0A2S9G9H4-F1
#
_entry.id   AF-A0A2S9G9H4-F1
#
_cell.length_a   1.000
_cell.length_b   1.000
_cell.length_c   1.000
_cell.angle_alpha   90.00
_cell.angle_beta   90.00
_cell.angle_gamma   90.00
#
_symmetry.space_group_name_H-M   'P 1'
#
loop_
_entity.id
_entity.type
_entity.pdbx_description
1 polymer ?
#
loop_
_entity_poly.entity_id
_entity_poly.type
_entity_poly.pdbx_seq_one_letter_code
_entity_poly.pdbx_strand_id
1 'polypeptide(L)' 'MILHVTRTDSTTHTPDGRPRARGVGIPLRGDPGPLNALTDVAGVQVGTTTLVDG' A
#
# COMPACT_ATOMS: atom_id res chain seq x y z
N MET A 1 14.04 9.60 18.96
CA MET A 1 13.06 8.71 18.28
C MET A 1 13.14 8.99 16.79
N ILE A 2 14.11 8.34 16.13
CA ILE A 2 14.40 8.51 14.71
C ILE A 2 13.42 7.62 13.94
N LEU A 3 12.42 8.21 13.27
CA LEU A 3 11.61 7.50 12.29
C LEU A 3 12.55 7.08 11.15
N HIS A 4 12.91 5.80 11.13
CA HIS A 4 13.38 5.16 9.91
C HIS A 4 12.21 5.20 8.92
N VAL A 5 12.17 6.21 8.05
CA VAL A 5 11.33 6.15 6.84
C VAL A 5 12.04 5.22 5.87
N THR A 6 11.98 3.92 6.15
CA THR A 6 12.30 2.90 5.15
C THR A 6 11.33 3.14 4.00
N ARG A 7 11.80 3.29 2.76
CA ARG A 7 10.93 3.43 1.59
C ARG A 7 10.11 2.15 1.47
N THR A 8 8.94 2.10 2.11
CA THR A 8 8.15 0.88 2.21
C THR A 8 7.67 0.51 0.82
N ASP A 9 8.03 -0.68 0.36
CA ASP A 9 7.62 -1.18 -0.95
C ASP A 9 6.09 -1.29 -0.98
N SER A 10 5.46 -0.50 -1.87
CA SER A 10 4.00 -0.45 -2.04
C SER A 10 3.39 -1.78 -2.44
N THR A 11 4.17 -2.68 -3.04
CA THR A 11 3.68 -4.02 -3.39
C THR A 11 3.35 -4.86 -2.15
N THR A 12 4.10 -4.69 -1.07
CA THR A 12 4.05 -5.52 0.14
C THR A 12 3.52 -4.79 1.37
N HIS A 13 3.50 -3.46 1.39
CA HIS A 13 3.05 -2.66 2.53
C HIS A 13 2.12 -1.52 2.12
N THR A 14 1.31 -1.05 3.06
CA THR A 14 0.46 0.13 2.91
C THR A 14 1.26 1.42 3.15
N PRO A 15 0.75 2.59 2.74
CA PRO A 15 1.44 3.88 2.95
C PRO A 15 1.71 4.21 4.43
N ASP A 16 0.89 3.69 5.35
CA ASP A 16 1.07 3.80 6.80
C ASP A 16 1.90 2.65 7.40
N GLY A 17 2.57 1.85 6.56
CA GLY A 17 3.58 0.87 6.97
C GLY A 17 3.04 -0.50 7.40
N ARG A 18 1.72 -0.73 7.38
CA ARG A 18 1.15 -2.05 7.70
C ARG A 18 1.41 -3.04 6.56
N PRO A 19 1.66 -4.32 6.84
CA PRO A 19 1.89 -5.29 5.78
C PRO A 19 0.59 -5.60 5.02
N ARG A 20 0.70 -5.75 3.70
CA ARG A 20 -0.36 -6.27 2.83
C ARG A 20 -0.33 -7.81 2.83
N ALA A 21 -1.36 -8.44 2.26
CA ALA A 21 -1.44 -9.90 2.16
C ALA A 21 -0.19 -10.57 1.55
N ARG A 22 0.36 -10.03 0.45
CA ARG A 22 1.61 -10.53 -0.14
C ARG A 22 2.83 -10.28 0.74
N GLY A 23 2.85 -9.18 1.49
CA GLY A 23 3.92 -8.88 2.46
C GLY A 23 3.99 -9.88 3.62
N VAL A 24 2.90 -10.60 3.90
CA VAL A 24 2.85 -11.71 4.87
C VAL A 24 2.79 -13.10 4.21
N GLY A 25 3.06 -13.20 2.92
CA GLY A 25 3.18 -14.50 2.23
C GLY A 25 1.86 -15.19 1.87
N ILE A 26 0.71 -14.50 1.88
CA ILE A 26 -0.56 -15.09 1.43
C ILE A 26 -0.52 -15.28 -0.10
N PRO A 27 -0.77 -16.49 -0.61
CA PRO A 27 -0.76 -16.77 -2.05
C PRO A 27 -1.99 -16.17 -2.72
N LEU A 28 -1.77 -15.19 -3.59
CA LEU A 28 -2.81 -14.57 -4.42
C LEU A 28 -2.52 -14.87 -5.90
N ARG A 29 -3.57 -15.21 -6.66
CA ARG A 29 -3.46 -15.45 -8.11
C ARG A 29 -3.11 -14.17 -8.87
N GLY A 30 -2.40 -14.35 -9.99
CA GLY A 30 -2.01 -13.29 -10.91
C GLY A 30 -0.87 -12.40 -10.38
N ASP A 31 -0.33 -11.60 -11.29
CA ASP A 31 0.76 -10.66 -11.01
C ASP A 31 0.19 -9.23 -10.92
N PRO A 32 0.41 -8.52 -9.80
CA PRO A 32 -0.07 -7.16 -9.65
C PRO A 32 0.79 -6.17 -10.47
N GLY A 33 0.27 -4.96 -10.67
CA GLY A 33 1.09 -3.84 -11.12
C GLY A 33 2.12 -3.39 -10.05
N PRO A 34 3.03 -2.46 -10.40
CA PRO A 34 4.13 -2.04 -9.53
C PRO A 34 3.70 -1.45 -8.18
N LEU A 35 2.53 -0.81 -8.11
CA LEU A 35 1.98 -0.26 -6.88
C LEU A 35 1.05 -1.24 -6.16
N ASN A 36 0.68 -2.34 -6.83
CA ASN A 36 -0.33 -3.30 -6.39
C ASN A 36 -1.61 -2.56 -5.97
N ALA A 37 -2.02 -1.59 -6.78
CA ALA A 37 -3.07 -0.64 -6.43
C ALA A 37 -3.84 -0.15 -7.66
N LEU A 38 -5.00 0.46 -7.44
CA LEU A 38 -5.83 1.02 -8.52
C LEU A 38 -5.09 2.06 -9.36
N THR A 39 -4.19 2.83 -8.73
CA THR A 39 -3.38 3.88 -9.38
C THR A 39 -2.27 3.35 -10.29
N ASP A 40 -2.14 2.03 -10.44
CA ASP A 40 -1.31 1.45 -11.51
C ASP A 40 -1.83 1.82 -12.92
N VAL A 41 -3.09 2.23 -13.03
CA VAL A 41 -3.66 2.76 -14.27
C VAL A 41 -3.29 4.23 -14.45
N ALA A 42 -2.59 4.55 -15.54
CA ALA A 42 -2.14 5.90 -15.85
C ALA A 42 -3.31 6.92 -15.83
N GLY A 43 -3.10 8.04 -15.14
CA GLY A 43 -4.10 9.10 -14.98
C GLY A 43 -5.10 8.89 -13.83
N VAL A 44 -5.15 7.72 -13.20
CA VAL A 44 -6.02 7.47 -12.05
C VAL A 44 -5.40 8.02 -10.77
N GLN A 45 -6.20 8.77 -10.00
CA GLN A 45 -5.82 9.36 -8.72
C GLN A 45 -6.81 8.95 -7.63
N VAL A 46 -6.32 8.82 -6.39
CA VAL A 46 -7.12 8.47 -5.22
C VAL A 46 -6.75 9.42 -4.07
N GLY A 47 -7.77 9.93 -3.38
CA GLY A 47 -7.61 10.72 -2.16
C GLY A 47 -8.49 10.18 -1.04
N THR A 48 -8.07 10.35 0.21
CA THR A 48 -8.82 9.89 1.38
C THR A 48 -8.92 11.01 2.41
N THR A 49 -10.13 11.23 2.92
CA THR A 49 -10.38 12.01 4.13
C THR A 49 -10.98 11.08 5.16
N THR A 50 -10.24 10.83 6.24
CA THR A 50 -10.71 10.00 7.35
C THR A 50 -11.06 10.93 8.51
N LEU A 51 -12.32 10.90 8.94
CA LEU A 51 -12.79 11.60 10.12
C LEU A 51 -12.97 10.57 11.24
N VAL A 52 -12.32 10.79 12.38
CA VAL A 52 -12.42 9.95 13.57
C VAL A 52 -12.84 10.84 14.72
N ASP A 53 -13.96 10.48 15.36
CA ASP A 53 -14.51 11.18 16.53
C ASP A 53 -15.08 10.13 17.49
N GLY A 54 -14.77 10.25 18.79
CA GLY A 54 -15.19 9.35 19.87
C GLY A 54 -14.42 8.03 19.95
#